data_AF-A0A5B6WZ85-F1
#
_entry.id   AF-A0A5B6WZ85-F1
#
_cell.length_a   1.000
_cell.length_b   1.000
_cell.length_c   1.000
_cell.angle_alpha   90.00
_cell.angle_beta   90.00
_cell.angle_gamma   90.00
#
_symmetry.space_group_name_H-M   'P 1'
#
loop_
_entity.id
_entity.type
_entity.pdbx_description
1 polymer ?
#
loop_
_entity_poly.entity_id
_entity_poly.type
_entity_poly.pdbx_seq_one_letter_code
_entity_poly.pdbx_strand_id
1 'polypeptide(L)'
;MRFEDGRETEEIYEMEGIAGSYFQNLFSTGRRGNYKHLLTGINRCIFEEDNSWLMASYTKEEIRVALSELGPTKAPEEDGFLTLFYQKCWSIMGDDMSSFCLQHLNGGMDISLTNKTNILLIPKIPNPSNINHFRPISLCNVLYKLMAKVIANRLHVVINKCINLAQSAFVPERLISDNVLLAYEILHALKQQKMGKK
;
A
#
# COMPACT_ATOMS: atom_id res chain seq x y z
N MET A 1 17.16 6.02 21.54
CA MET A 1 16.76 6.48 20.20
C MET A 1 17.41 7.84 19.93
N ARG A 2 17.86 8.11 18.72
CA ARG A 2 18.59 9.34 18.38
C ARG A 2 17.68 10.36 17.70
N PHE A 3 17.73 11.61 18.14
CA PHE A 3 17.13 12.79 17.50
C PHE A 3 17.88 13.15 16.19
N GLU A 4 17.26 13.98 15.35
CA GLU A 4 17.90 14.49 14.12
C GLU A 4 19.13 15.36 14.40
N ASP A 5 19.18 16.03 15.55
CA ASP A 5 20.31 16.86 16.00
C ASP A 5 21.49 16.05 16.59
N GLY A 6 21.36 14.73 16.64
CA GLY A 6 22.40 13.81 17.13
C GLY A 6 22.32 13.45 18.61
N ARG A 7 21.41 14.06 19.40
CA ARG A 7 21.18 13.68 20.81
C ARG A 7 20.54 12.30 20.90
N GLU A 8 20.82 11.57 21.99
CA GLU A 8 20.23 10.26 22.27
C GLU A 8 19.33 10.33 23.51
N THR A 9 18.25 9.56 23.48
CA THR A 9 17.30 9.43 24.58
C THR A 9 17.01 7.97 24.89
N GLU A 10 16.79 7.68 26.17
CA GLU A 10 16.26 6.40 26.68
C GLU A 10 14.83 6.55 27.22
N GLU A 11 14.29 7.77 27.23
CA GLU A 11 12.95 8.11 27.72
C GLU A 11 11.88 7.69 26.70
N ILE A 12 10.94 6.84 27.13
CA ILE A 12 9.89 6.30 26.25
C ILE A 12 9.06 7.41 25.60
N TYR A 13 8.70 8.44 26.35
CA TYR A 13 7.89 9.55 25.85
C TYR A 13 8.61 10.35 24.75
N GLU A 14 9.92 10.55 24.89
CA GLU A 14 10.73 11.21 23.87
C GLU A 14 10.87 10.33 22.63
N MET A 15 11.04 9.01 22.80
CA MET A 15 11.06 8.07 21.67
C MET A 15 9.74 8.06 20.89
N GLU A 16 8.61 8.09 21.60
CA GLU A 16 7.28 8.18 21.00
C GLU A 16 7.15 9.48 20.18
N GLY A 17 7.59 10.62 20.73
CA GLY A 17 7.61 11.90 20.02
C GLY A 17 8.47 11.89 18.76
N ILE A 18 9.66 11.29 18.81
CA ILE A 18 10.55 11.11 17.65
C ILE A 18 9.86 10.26 16.59
N ALA A 19 9.33 9.10 16.98
CA ALA A 19 8.68 8.17 16.05
C ALA A 19 7.42 8.78 15.43
N GLY A 20 6.57 9.40 16.24
CA GLY A 20 5.34 10.06 15.81
C GLY A 20 5.62 11.16 14.79
N SER A 21 6.54 12.07 15.10
CA SER A 21 6.92 13.16 14.20
C SER A 21 7.52 12.63 12.88
N TYR A 22 8.41 11.62 12.97
CA TYR A 22 9.03 11.02 11.80
C TYR A 22 7.99 10.40 10.86
N PHE A 23 7.09 9.56 11.37
CA PHE A 23 6.09 8.88 10.54
C PHE A 23 4.98 9.80 10.08
N GLN A 24 4.58 10.79 10.89
CA GLN A 24 3.63 11.80 10.46
C GLN A 24 4.18 12.59 9.28
N ASN A 25 5.46 13.00 9.32
CA ASN A 25 6.12 13.65 8.18
C ASN A 25 6.25 12.72 6.98
N LEU A 26 6.63 11.45 7.20
CA LEU A 26 6.81 10.46 6.14
C LEU A 26 5.50 10.15 5.40
N PHE A 27 4.38 10.04 6.12
CA PHE A 27 3.07 9.72 5.56
C PHE A 27 2.23 10.95 5.20
N SER A 28 2.73 12.16 5.47
CA SER A 28 2.11 13.40 5.01
C SER A 28 2.42 13.67 3.55
N THR A 29 1.47 14.28 2.85
CA THR A 29 1.64 14.69 1.46
C THR A 29 2.80 15.69 1.33
N GLY A 30 3.84 15.32 0.57
CA GLY A 30 4.94 16.24 0.23
C GLY A 30 4.50 17.37 -0.70
N ARG A 31 5.40 18.34 -0.96
CA ARG A 31 5.14 19.45 -1.89
C ARG A 31 4.73 18.91 -3.26
N ARG A 32 3.58 19.35 -3.78
CA ARG A 32 3.15 19.08 -5.17
C ARG A 32 4.11 19.79 -6.14
N GLY A 33 5.08 19.06 -6.67
CA GLY A 33 5.91 19.53 -7.76
C GLY A 33 5.10 19.60 -9.07
N ASN A 34 5.53 20.44 -10.02
CA ASN A 34 4.95 20.41 -11.36
C ASN A 34 5.47 19.17 -12.11
N TYR A 35 4.66 18.10 -12.13
CA TYR A 35 5.02 16.85 -12.79
C TYR A 35 4.78 16.86 -14.30
N LYS A 36 4.27 17.96 -14.90
CA LYS A 36 3.96 17.99 -16.34
C LYS A 36 5.14 17.56 -17.21
N HIS A 37 6.35 17.99 -16.84
CA HIS A 37 7.56 17.69 -17.59
C HIS A 37 8.02 16.22 -17.45
N LEU A 38 7.65 15.54 -16.35
CA LEU A 38 7.90 14.10 -16.17
C LEU A 38 6.88 13.27 -16.94
N LEU A 39 5.63 13.72 -16.98
CA LEU A 39 4.54 13.02 -17.65
C LEU A 39 4.59 13.14 -19.18
N THR A 40 5.33 14.11 -19.74
CA THR A 40 5.47 14.27 -21.20
C THR A 40 6.04 13.04 -21.92
N GLY A 41 6.84 12.21 -21.24
CA GLY A 41 7.38 10.97 -21.80
C GLY A 41 6.51 9.73 -21.59
N ILE A 42 5.37 9.86 -20.89
CA ILE A 42 4.50 8.75 -20.53
C ILE A 42 3.28 8.76 -21.44
N ASN A 43 3.13 7.69 -22.22
CA ASN A 43 1.96 7.53 -23.06
C ASN A 43 0.70 7.32 -22.21
N ARG A 44 -0.40 7.97 -22.59
CA ARG A 44 -1.70 7.74 -21.96
C ARG A 44 -2.13 6.29 -22.22
N CYS A 45 -2.48 5.59 -21.14
CA CYS A 45 -2.87 4.18 -21.16
C CYS A 45 -4.27 3.91 -20.56
N ILE A 46 -4.91 4.94 -20.02
CA ILE A 46 -6.26 4.89 -19.43
C ILE A 46 -7.20 5.71 -20.33
N PHE A 47 -8.22 5.06 -20.87
CA PHE A 47 -9.20 5.67 -21.78
C PHE A 47 -10.51 5.99 -21.05
N GLU A 48 -11.47 6.58 -21.77
CA GLU A 48 -12.72 7.05 -21.16
C GLU A 48 -13.55 5.90 -20.58
N GLU A 49 -13.51 4.72 -21.20
CA GLU A 49 -14.19 3.53 -20.71
C GLU A 49 -13.59 3.05 -19.38
N ASP A 50 -12.25 3.05 -19.28
CA ASP A 50 -11.53 2.70 -18.05
C ASP A 50 -11.87 3.70 -16.94
N ASN A 51 -11.82 5.01 -17.23
CA ASN A 51 -12.17 6.06 -16.28
C ASN A 51 -13.63 5.95 -15.81
N SER A 52 -14.55 5.73 -16.75
CA SER A 52 -15.98 5.59 -16.43
C SER A 52 -16.22 4.44 -15.47
N TRP A 53 -15.53 3.30 -15.66
CA TRP A 53 -15.62 2.16 -14.76
C TRP A 53 -14.94 2.42 -13.41
N LEU A 54 -13.72 2.98 -13.40
CA LEU A 54 -12.97 3.27 -12.17
C LEU A 54 -13.71 4.26 -11.25
N MET A 55 -14.40 5.24 -11.85
CA MET A 55 -15.12 6.30 -11.18
C MET A 55 -16.59 5.94 -10.86
N ALA A 56 -17.07 4.78 -11.29
CA ALA A 56 -18.43 4.33 -10.97
C ALA A 56 -18.62 4.20 -9.44
N SER A 57 -19.85 4.23 -8.95
CA SER A 57 -20.07 4.04 -7.51
C SER A 57 -19.64 2.63 -7.06
N TYR A 58 -19.07 2.53 -5.86
CA TYR A 58 -18.77 1.27 -5.20
C TYR A 58 -20.04 0.54 -4.78
N THR A 59 -19.97 -0.79 -4.74
CA THR A 59 -21.10 -1.67 -4.44
C THR A 59 -20.85 -2.55 -3.22
N LYS A 60 -21.94 -3.01 -2.59
CA LYS A 60 -21.88 -3.99 -1.48
C LYS A 60 -21.16 -5.28 -1.89
N GLU A 61 -21.32 -5.69 -3.15
CA GLU A 61 -20.70 -6.91 -3.64
C GLU A 61 -19.17 -6.79 -3.71
N GLU A 62 -18.64 -5.64 -4.15
CA GLU A 62 -17.19 -5.38 -4.12
C GLU A 62 -16.62 -5.46 -2.69
N ILE A 63 -17.37 -4.97 -1.71
CA ILE A 63 -16.99 -5.05 -0.28
C ILE A 63 -16.98 -6.51 0.19
N ARG A 64 -18.01 -7.29 -0.16
CA ARG A 64 -18.11 -8.71 0.20
C ARG A 64 -16.93 -9.50 -0.38
N VAL A 65 -16.62 -9.29 -1.66
CA VAL A 65 -15.49 -9.93 -2.35
C VAL A 65 -14.18 -9.52 -1.67
N ALA A 66 -13.95 -8.23 -1.47
CA ALA A 66 -12.74 -7.73 -0.82
C ALA A 66 -12.55 -8.32 0.59
N LEU A 67 -13.63 -8.46 1.37
CA LEU A 67 -13.58 -9.06 2.70
C LEU A 67 -13.14 -10.53 2.64
N SER A 68 -13.63 -11.29 1.65
CA SER A 68 -13.25 -12.70 1.47
C SER A 68 -11.79 -12.89 1.06
N GLU A 69 -11.19 -11.90 0.40
CA GLU A 69 -9.78 -11.90 -0.03
C GLU A 69 -8.81 -11.43 1.05
N LEU A 70 -9.30 -10.74 2.09
CA LEU A 70 -8.46 -10.34 3.21
C LEU A 70 -8.02 -11.56 4.03
N GLY A 71 -6.75 -11.57 4.41
CA GLY A 71 -6.21 -12.63 5.27
C GLY A 71 -6.94 -12.68 6.63
N PRO A 72 -7.39 -13.87 7.08
CA PRO A 72 -8.26 -14.00 8.25
C PRO A 72 -7.58 -13.59 9.57
N THR A 73 -6.28 -13.83 9.70
CA THR A 73 -5.49 -13.68 10.93
C THR A 73 -4.53 -12.49 10.89
N LYS A 74 -4.80 -11.50 10.04
CA LYS A 74 -4.00 -10.26 10.02
C LYS A 74 -4.16 -9.53 11.36
N ALA A 75 -3.08 -8.90 11.83
CA ALA A 75 -3.06 -8.22 13.11
C ALA A 75 -4.21 -7.20 13.22
N PRO A 76 -5.04 -7.29 14.28
CA PRO A 76 -6.13 -6.36 14.52
C PRO A 76 -5.58 -5.02 15.02
N GLU A 77 -6.45 -4.01 15.06
CA GLU A 77 -6.15 -2.75 15.74
C GLU A 77 -6.40 -2.91 17.26
N GLU A 78 -6.48 -1.80 17.99
CA GLU A 78 -6.91 -1.74 19.40
C GLU A 78 -8.29 -2.36 19.64
N ASP A 79 -9.16 -2.40 18.63
CA ASP A 79 -10.48 -3.04 18.72
C ASP A 79 -10.41 -4.55 18.97
N GLY A 80 -9.25 -5.18 18.69
CA GLY A 80 -9.00 -6.59 18.92
C GLY A 80 -9.73 -7.54 17.96
N PHE A 81 -10.51 -7.02 16.99
CA PHE A 81 -11.28 -7.87 16.09
C PHE A 81 -10.49 -8.24 14.83
N LEU A 82 -10.26 -9.54 14.67
CA LEU A 82 -9.62 -10.08 13.47
C LEU A 82 -10.56 -9.99 12.25
N THR A 83 -9.99 -9.93 11.05
CA THR A 83 -10.74 -10.06 9.79
C THR A 83 -11.66 -11.29 9.80
N LEU A 84 -11.21 -12.40 10.39
CA LEU A 84 -11.99 -13.63 10.51
C LEU A 84 -13.34 -13.42 11.19
N PHE A 85 -13.42 -12.56 12.21
CA PHE A 85 -14.67 -12.23 12.89
C PHE A 85 -15.68 -11.66 11.89
N TYR A 86 -15.27 -10.65 11.13
CA TYR A 86 -16.12 -10.01 10.12
C TYR A 86 -16.51 -10.96 8.99
N GLN A 87 -15.60 -11.83 8.55
CA GLN A 87 -15.88 -12.87 7.55
C GLN A 87 -16.95 -13.86 8.03
N LYS A 88 -16.88 -14.29 9.30
CA LYS A 88 -17.81 -15.25 9.89
C LYS A 88 -19.16 -14.63 10.25
N CYS A 89 -19.14 -13.37 10.68
CA CYS A 89 -20.33 -12.63 11.10
C CYS A 89 -20.96 -11.80 9.96
N TRP A 90 -20.60 -12.05 8.69
CA TRP A 90 -21.13 -11.30 7.55
C TRP A 90 -22.66 -11.30 7.46
N SER A 91 -23.31 -12.41 7.81
CA SER A 91 -24.77 -12.50 7.83
C SER A 91 -25.44 -11.58 8.87
N ILE A 92 -24.70 -11.13 9.87
CA ILE A 92 -25.18 -10.28 10.96
C ILE A 92 -24.78 -8.83 10.69
N MET A 93 -23.49 -8.58 10.39
CA MET A 93 -22.91 -7.24 10.32
C MET A 93 -22.67 -6.73 8.89
N GLY A 94 -22.88 -7.57 7.87
CA GLY A 94 -22.50 -7.27 6.49
C GLY A 94 -23.20 -6.04 5.92
N ASP A 95 -24.46 -5.79 6.31
CA ASP A 95 -25.19 -4.58 5.91
C ASP A 95 -24.59 -3.31 6.52
N ASP A 96 -24.33 -3.30 7.83
CA ASP A 96 -23.74 -2.16 8.52
C ASP A 96 -22.32 -1.86 8.03
N MET A 97 -21.50 -2.89 7.88
CA MET A 97 -20.14 -2.76 7.33
C MET A 97 -20.17 -2.20 5.92
N SER A 98 -21.09 -2.70 5.08
CA SER A 98 -21.20 -2.23 3.71
C SER A 98 -21.67 -0.79 3.66
N SER A 99 -22.68 -0.44 4.43
CA SER A 99 -23.16 0.94 4.56
C SER A 99 -22.03 1.88 4.98
N PHE A 100 -21.27 1.51 6.02
CA PHE A 100 -20.12 2.28 6.48
C PHE A 100 -19.07 2.49 5.40
N CYS A 101 -18.62 1.42 4.74
CA CYS A 101 -17.60 1.51 3.69
C CYS A 101 -18.11 2.29 2.46
N LEU A 102 -19.36 2.08 2.03
CA LEU A 102 -19.94 2.77 0.88
C LEU A 102 -20.11 4.26 1.12
N GLN A 103 -20.49 4.66 2.34
CA GLN A 103 -20.58 6.08 2.69
C GLN A 103 -19.22 6.77 2.57
N HIS A 104 -18.11 6.13 2.94
CA HIS A 104 -16.78 6.72 2.72
C HIS A 104 -16.33 6.66 1.25
N LEU A 105 -16.50 5.50 0.60
CA LEU A 105 -16.00 5.26 -0.76
C LEU A 105 -16.74 6.06 -1.84
N ASN A 106 -18.03 6.36 -1.63
CA ASN A 106 -18.86 7.11 -2.58
C ASN A 106 -19.03 8.60 -2.20
N GLY A 107 -18.20 9.14 -1.29
CA GLY A 107 -18.15 10.57 -0.99
C GLY A 107 -19.19 11.09 0.01
N GLY A 108 -19.76 10.20 0.83
CA GLY A 108 -20.73 10.53 1.88
C GLY A 108 -20.12 10.82 3.27
N MET A 109 -18.88 10.41 3.55
CA MET A 109 -18.22 10.65 4.85
C MET A 109 -16.70 10.86 4.72
N ASP A 110 -16.15 11.66 5.64
CA ASP A 110 -14.72 11.92 5.76
C ASP A 110 -13.98 10.74 6.43
N ILE A 111 -12.77 10.46 5.97
CA ILE A 111 -11.97 9.30 6.42
C ILE A 111 -11.18 9.58 7.71
N SER A 112 -11.10 10.83 8.19
CA SER A 112 -10.18 11.20 9.28
C SER A 112 -10.37 10.41 10.57
N LEU A 113 -11.61 10.06 10.92
CA LEU A 113 -11.90 9.27 12.12
C LEU A 113 -11.49 7.81 11.98
N THR A 114 -11.54 7.28 10.75
CA THR A 114 -11.24 5.88 10.41
C THR A 114 -9.77 5.66 10.06
N ASN A 115 -9.08 6.71 9.60
CA ASN A 115 -7.65 6.70 9.27
C ASN A 115 -6.76 6.98 10.49
N LYS A 116 -7.14 6.44 11.65
CA LYS A 116 -6.24 6.33 12.79
C LYS A 116 -5.46 5.03 12.65
N THR A 117 -4.19 5.04 13.01
CA THR A 117 -3.32 3.90 12.81
C THR A 117 -2.23 3.91 13.86
N ASN A 118 -2.15 2.82 14.60
CA ASN A 118 -1.05 2.60 15.53
C ASN A 118 0.16 2.06 14.78
N ILE A 119 1.33 2.60 15.06
CA ILE A 119 2.58 2.18 14.43
C ILE A 119 3.39 1.39 15.46
N LEU A 120 3.57 0.09 15.18
CA LEU A 120 4.47 -0.76 15.95
C LEU A 120 5.86 -0.76 15.31
N LEU A 121 6.91 -0.58 16.10
CA LEU A 121 8.29 -0.57 15.63
C LEU A 121 8.97 -1.91 15.88
N ILE A 122 9.37 -2.60 14.81
CA ILE A 122 10.13 -3.85 14.89
C ILE A 122 11.61 -3.58 14.57
N PRO A 123 12.56 -3.90 15.47
CA PRO A 123 13.99 -3.77 15.19
C PRO A 123 14.44 -4.58 13.95
N LYS A 124 15.22 -3.96 13.06
CA LYS A 124 15.91 -4.62 11.93
C LYS A 124 17.23 -5.24 12.35
N ILE A 125 17.86 -4.68 13.38
CA ILE A 125 19.20 -5.00 13.85
C ILE A 125 19.22 -5.07 15.37
N PRO A 126 20.21 -5.75 15.98
CA PRO A 126 20.47 -5.65 17.41
C PRO A 126 20.78 -4.21 17.83
N ASN A 127 20.31 -3.80 19.00
CA ASN A 127 20.57 -2.49 19.61
C ASN A 127 20.25 -1.29 18.68
N PRO A 128 18.99 -1.14 18.22
CA PRO A 128 18.62 -0.09 17.29
C PRO A 128 18.66 1.30 17.94
N SER A 129 19.56 2.16 17.46
CA SER A 129 19.68 3.56 17.94
C SER A 129 18.92 4.60 17.09
N ASN A 130 18.73 4.35 15.79
CA ASN A 130 18.08 5.28 14.85
C ASN A 130 16.68 4.79 14.42
N ILE A 131 15.74 5.71 14.14
CA ILE A 131 14.39 5.35 13.67
C ILE A 131 14.41 4.49 12.38
N ASN A 132 15.38 4.71 11.50
CA ASN A 132 15.55 3.95 10.25
C ASN A 132 15.95 2.47 10.51
N HIS A 133 16.44 2.15 11.71
CA HIS A 133 16.74 0.79 12.14
C HIS A 133 15.48 -0.01 12.51
N PHE A 134 14.30 0.62 12.52
CA PHE A 134 13.04 -0.06 12.76
C PHE A 134 12.27 -0.27 11.45
N ARG A 135 11.51 -1.36 11.39
CA ARG A 135 10.44 -1.57 10.41
C ARG A 135 9.13 -1.15 11.06
N PRO A 136 8.42 -0.16 10.52
CA PRO A 136 7.08 0.14 10.99
C PRO A 136 6.11 -0.98 10.55
N ILE A 137 5.20 -1.35 11.45
CA ILE A 137 3.98 -2.07 11.13
C ILE A 137 2.81 -1.16 11.45
N SER A 138 2.03 -0.80 10.44
CA SER A 138 0.79 -0.05 10.57
C SER A 138 -0.34 -1.00 10.97
N LEU A 139 -0.82 -0.86 12.21
CA LEU A 139 -1.99 -1.52 12.73
C LEU A 139 -3.21 -0.62 12.45
N CYS A 140 -3.80 -0.82 11.28
CA CYS A 140 -5.00 -0.08 10.85
C CYS A 140 -6.28 -0.87 11.13
N ASN A 141 -7.40 -0.16 11.22
CA ASN A 141 -8.72 -0.76 11.33
C ASN A 141 -9.02 -1.76 10.20
N VAL A 142 -9.76 -2.84 10.49
CA VAL A 142 -10.19 -3.81 9.47
C VAL A 142 -11.07 -3.14 8.41
N LEU A 143 -11.97 -2.23 8.78
CA LEU A 143 -12.81 -1.48 7.83
C LEU A 143 -11.97 -0.59 6.92
N TYR A 144 -10.90 0.01 7.45
CA TYR A 144 -9.95 0.78 6.64
C TYR A 144 -9.22 -0.13 5.64
N LYS A 145 -8.68 -1.26 6.10
CA LYS A 145 -8.04 -2.28 5.25
C LYS A 145 -9.00 -2.79 4.17
N LEU A 146 -10.28 -2.96 4.51
CA LEU A 146 -11.33 -3.37 3.59
C LEU A 146 -11.57 -2.33 2.49
N MET A 147 -11.74 -1.06 2.84
CA MET A 147 -11.88 0.02 1.86
C MET A 147 -10.67 0.13 0.93
N ALA A 148 -9.45 0.08 1.49
CA ALA A 148 -8.22 0.10 0.71
C ALA A 148 -8.14 -1.10 -0.26
N LYS A 149 -8.57 -2.28 0.18
CA LYS A 149 -8.63 -3.49 -0.65
C LYS A 149 -9.65 -3.35 -1.79
N VAL A 150 -10.82 -2.77 -1.53
CA VAL A 150 -11.82 -2.50 -2.57
C VAL A 150 -11.26 -1.57 -3.65
N ILE A 151 -10.59 -0.48 -3.25
CA ILE A 151 -9.93 0.45 -4.18
C ILE A 151 -8.82 -0.27 -4.97
N ALA A 152 -7.99 -1.05 -4.29
CA ALA A 152 -6.92 -1.81 -4.92
C ALA A 152 -7.45 -2.80 -5.97
N ASN A 153 -8.57 -3.47 -5.68
CA ASN A 153 -9.22 -4.40 -6.61
C ASN A 153 -9.70 -3.70 -7.89
N ARG A 154 -10.16 -2.45 -7.80
CA ARG A 154 -10.48 -1.67 -8.99
C ARG A 154 -9.25 -1.30 -9.81
N LEU A 155 -8.23 -0.76 -9.15
CA LEU A 155 -6.99 -0.37 -9.81
C LEU A 155 -6.31 -1.58 -10.48
N HIS A 156 -6.45 -2.76 -9.89
CA HIS A 156 -5.89 -3.99 -10.43
C HIS A 156 -6.36 -4.31 -11.85
N VAL A 157 -7.61 -3.97 -12.22
CA VAL A 157 -8.17 -4.24 -13.55
C VAL A 157 -7.42 -3.48 -14.65
N VAL A 158 -6.87 -2.30 -14.32
CA VAL A 158 -6.22 -1.42 -15.29
C VAL A 158 -4.70 -1.36 -15.12
N ILE A 159 -4.15 -1.86 -14.00
CA ILE A 159 -2.73 -1.69 -13.66
C ILE A 159 -1.79 -2.23 -14.74
N ASN A 160 -2.17 -3.32 -15.41
CA ASN A 160 -1.42 -3.94 -16.48
C ASN A 160 -1.24 -3.03 -17.71
N LYS A 161 -2.13 -2.06 -17.92
CA LYS A 161 -2.00 -1.03 -18.97
C LYS A 161 -0.99 0.05 -18.58
N CYS A 162 -0.79 0.26 -17.28
CA CYS A 162 0.00 1.36 -16.73
C CYS A 162 1.45 0.99 -16.44
N ILE A 163 1.77 -0.29 -16.30
CA ILE A 163 3.09 -0.76 -15.87
C ILE A 163 3.83 -1.47 -17.01
N ASN A 164 5.16 -1.35 -17.02
CA ASN A 164 6.01 -2.06 -17.96
C ASN A 164 5.98 -3.59 -17.67
N LEU A 165 6.22 -4.42 -18.68
CA LEU A 165 6.36 -5.88 -18.52
C LEU A 165 7.51 -6.26 -17.56
N ALA A 166 8.58 -5.46 -17.52
CA ALA A 166 9.70 -5.66 -16.59
C ALA A 166 9.37 -5.31 -15.12
N GLN A 167 8.18 -4.76 -14.83
CA GLN A 167 7.72 -4.56 -13.47
C GLN A 167 7.06 -5.84 -12.96
N SER A 168 7.78 -6.61 -12.15
CA SER A 168 7.33 -7.93 -11.65
C SER A 168 6.78 -7.87 -10.22
N ALA A 169 7.22 -6.91 -9.40
CA ALA A 169 6.82 -6.86 -8.00
C ALA A 169 5.32 -6.55 -7.83
N PHE A 170 4.63 -7.37 -7.03
CA PHE A 170 3.22 -7.20 -6.66
C PHE A 170 2.22 -7.20 -7.83
N VAL A 171 2.60 -7.79 -8.97
CA VAL A 171 1.70 -8.02 -10.10
C VAL A 171 1.42 -9.52 -10.18
N PRO A 172 0.16 -9.96 -10.20
CA PRO A 172 -0.15 -11.38 -10.38
C PRO A 172 0.50 -11.94 -11.64
N GLU A 173 0.87 -13.21 -11.59
CA GLU A 173 1.48 -13.95 -12.69
C GLU A 173 2.86 -13.45 -13.13
N ARG A 174 3.45 -12.47 -12.44
CA ARG A 174 4.83 -12.03 -12.68
C ARG A 174 5.72 -12.45 -11.53
N LEU A 175 6.80 -13.16 -11.82
CA LEU A 175 7.75 -13.61 -10.83
C LEU A 175 8.99 -12.74 -10.84
N ILE A 176 9.59 -12.55 -9.67
CA ILE A 176 10.86 -11.82 -9.57
C ILE A 176 12.00 -12.53 -10.33
N SER A 177 11.89 -13.85 -10.49
CA SER A 177 12.80 -14.66 -11.30
C SER A 177 12.81 -14.27 -12.78
N ASP A 178 11.69 -13.80 -13.31
CA ASP A 178 11.58 -13.41 -14.72
C ASP A 178 12.48 -12.20 -15.01
N ASN A 179 12.54 -11.26 -14.07
CA ASN A 179 13.44 -10.12 -14.15
C ASN A 179 14.91 -10.51 -14.02
N VAL A 180 15.21 -11.53 -13.21
CA VAL A 180 16.58 -12.06 -13.09
C VAL A 180 17.00 -12.68 -14.43
N LEU A 181 16.13 -13.47 -15.05
CA LEU A 181 16.39 -14.08 -16.35
C LEU A 181 16.60 -13.03 -17.44
N LEU A 182 15.72 -12.04 -17.51
CA LEU A 182 15.84 -10.91 -18.45
C LEU A 182 17.19 -10.19 -18.29
N ALA A 183 17.64 -9.97 -17.05
CA ALA A 183 18.94 -9.36 -16.80
C ALA A 183 20.11 -10.24 -17.30
N TYR A 184 20.03 -11.56 -17.11
CA TYR A 184 21.01 -12.50 -17.66
C TYR A 184 21.06 -12.47 -19.19
N GLU A 185 19.91 -12.45 -19.85
CA GLU A 185 19.83 -12.37 -21.32
C GLU A 185 20.45 -11.08 -21.86
N ILE A 186 20.16 -9.93 -21.23
CA ILE A 186 20.76 -8.64 -21.60
C ILE A 186 22.28 -8.70 -21.44
N LEU A 187 22.78 -9.20 -20.30
CA LEU A 187 24.22 -9.33 -20.06
C LEU A 187 24.89 -10.26 -21.08
N HIS A 188 24.24 -11.37 -21.42
CA HIS A 188 24.73 -12.32 -22.40
C HIS A 188 24.78 -11.71 -23.81
N ALA A 189 23.70 -11.04 -24.24
CA ALA A 189 23.64 -10.34 -25.52
C ALA A 189 24.74 -9.27 -25.65
N LEU A 190 24.97 -8.48 -24.60
CA LEU A 190 26.04 -7.48 -24.57
C LEU A 190 27.44 -8.10 -24.69
N LYS A 191 27.66 -9.26 -24.06
CA LYS A 191 28.93 -9.99 -24.18
C LYS A 191 29.15 -10.52 -25.59
N GLN A 192 28.11 -11.06 -26.23
CA GLN A 192 28.21 -11.53 -27.62
C GLN A 192 28.45 -10.39 -28.61
N GLN A 193 27.82 -9.22 -28.41
CA GLN A 193 28.05 -8.04 -29.27
C GLN A 193 29.48 -7.50 -29.14
N LYS A 194 30.12 -7.58 -27.96
CA LYS A 194 31.54 -7.23 -27.79
C LYS A 194 32.49 -8.21 -28.50
N MET A 195 32.03 -9.44 -28.77
CA MET A 195 32.81 -10.48 -29.45
C MET A 195 32.60 -10.49 -30.98
N GLY A 196 31.73 -9.63 -31.53
CA GLY A 196 31.35 -9.61 -32.94
C GLY A 196 31.45 -8.25 -33.62
N LYS A 197 32.66 -7.88 -34.07
CA LYS A 197 33.01 -7.31 -35.39
C LYS A 197 34.51 -6.94 -35.42
N LYS A 198 35.32 -7.85 -35.96
CA LYS A 198 36.44 -7.55 -36.86
C LYS A 198 36.06 -8.11 -38.22
#